data_AF-A0A2W4K2Z7-F1
#
_entry.id   AF-A0A2W4K2Z7-F1
#
_cell.length_a   1.000
_cell.length_b   1.000
_cell.length_c   1.000
_cell.angle_alpha   90.00
_cell.angle_beta   90.00
_cell.angle_gamma   90.00
#
_symmetry.space_group_name_H-M   'P 1'
#
loop_
_entity.id
_entity.type
_entity.pdbx_description
1 polymer ?
#
loop_
_entity_poly.entity_id
_entity_poly.type
_entity_poly.pdbx_seq_one_letter_code
_entity_poly.pdbx_strand_id
1 'polypeptide(L)'
;MPEPRLKRILLKLSGEALMGEDPFGINRDIVENIVAEIAAVHELGVEIGVVIGGGNIFRGVALGAGGADRATADYMGMLATGMNALALADGMGQKGLNARGHSPIR
;
A
#
# COMPACT_ATOMS: atom_id res chain seq x y z
N MET A 1 -19.74 -21.87 2.19
CA MET A 1 -19.43 -20.65 1.40
C MET A 1 -18.87 -21.09 0.05
N PRO A 2 -19.09 -20.36 -1.05
CA PRO A 2 -18.53 -20.74 -2.34
C PRO A 2 -17.00 -20.74 -2.27
N GLU A 3 -16.35 -21.74 -2.88
CA GLU A 3 -14.90 -21.80 -2.93
C GLU A 3 -14.34 -20.66 -3.81
N PRO A 4 -13.27 -19.97 -3.38
CA PRO A 4 -12.61 -18.97 -4.20
C PRO A 4 -12.08 -19.59 -5.50
N ARG A 5 -12.37 -18.94 -6.64
CA ARG A 5 -11.84 -19.37 -7.95
C ARG A 5 -10.31 -19.28 -8.04
N LEU A 6 -9.71 -18.38 -7.26
CA LEU A 6 -8.27 -18.12 -7.26
C LEU A 6 -7.70 -18.46 -5.89
N LYS A 7 -6.63 -19.26 -5.88
CA LYS A 7 -5.89 -19.63 -4.66
C LYS A 7 -4.94 -18.54 -4.18
N ARG A 8 -4.41 -17.74 -5.12
CA ARG A 8 -3.45 -16.66 -4.85
C ARG A 8 -3.73 -15.46 -5.73
N ILE A 9 -3.63 -14.27 -5.17
CA ILE A 9 -3.80 -13.00 -5.88
C ILE A 9 -2.67 -12.02 -5.54
N LEU A 10 -2.45 -11.07 -6.46
CA LEU A 10 -1.63 -9.88 -6.22
C LEU A 10 -2.55 -8.66 -6.29
N LEU A 11 -2.83 -8.06 -5.13
CA LEU A 11 -3.68 -6.89 -5.00
C LEU A 11 -2.84 -5.63 -5.20
N LYS A 12 -3.14 -4.86 -6.25
CA LYS A 12 -2.52 -3.55 -6.46
C LYS A 12 -3.41 -2.46 -5.87
N LEU A 13 -2.84 -1.67 -4.97
CA LEU A 13 -3.44 -0.47 -4.40
C LEU A 13 -2.76 0.79 -4.95
N SER A 14 -3.54 1.86 -5.17
CA SER A 14 -2.95 3.19 -5.37
C SER A 14 -2.47 3.73 -4.02
N GLY A 15 -1.45 4.60 -4.01
CA GLY A 15 -1.09 5.31 -2.78
C GLY A 15 -2.24 6.21 -2.31
N GLU A 16 -2.92 6.83 -3.27
CA GLU A 16 -4.11 7.66 -3.06
C GLU A 16 -5.25 6.91 -2.35
N ALA A 17 -5.31 5.59 -2.51
CA ALA A 17 -6.30 4.79 -1.82
C ALA A 17 -6.14 4.83 -0.30
N LEU A 18 -4.97 5.22 0.24
CA LEU A 18 -4.76 5.37 1.68
C LEU A 18 -5.09 6.76 2.23
N MET A 19 -5.33 7.76 1.37
CA MET A 19 -5.64 9.12 1.86
C MET A 19 -7.10 9.28 2.26
N GLY A 20 -8.01 8.49 1.70
CA GLY A 20 -9.44 8.76 1.82
C GLY A 20 -9.78 10.14 1.25
N GLU A 21 -10.39 10.98 2.07
CA GLU A 21 -10.71 12.38 1.73
C GLU A 21 -9.58 13.37 2.08
N ASP A 22 -8.50 12.91 2.70
CA ASP A 22 -7.37 13.77 3.06
C ASP A 22 -6.61 14.24 1.81
N PRO A 23 -6.06 15.48 1.84
CA PRO A 23 -5.30 16.01 0.71
C PRO A 23 -3.95 15.31 0.49
N PHE A 24 -3.39 14.69 1.54
CA PHE A 24 -2.06 14.10 1.58
C PHE A 24 -1.90 13.13 2.76
N GLY A 25 -1.01 12.13 2.63
CA GLY A 25 -0.59 11.29 3.75
C GLY A 25 -1.28 9.93 3.82
N ILE A 26 -1.42 9.39 5.03
CA ILE A 26 -2.02 8.08 5.29
C ILE A 26 -3.13 8.26 6.31
N ASN A 27 -4.36 8.01 5.91
CA ASN A 27 -5.53 8.04 6.76
C ASN A 27 -5.70 6.69 7.46
N ARG A 28 -5.72 6.72 8.80
CA ARG A 28 -5.77 5.50 9.62
C ARG A 28 -7.05 4.70 9.40
N ASP A 29 -8.20 5.36 9.35
CA ASP A 29 -9.50 4.68 9.23
C ASP A 29 -9.59 3.95 7.88
N ILE A 30 -9.04 4.55 6.82
CA ILE A 30 -8.96 3.93 5.51
C ILE A 30 -8.03 2.71 5.49
N VAL A 31 -6.86 2.80 6.15
CA VAL A 31 -5.98 1.64 6.32
C VAL A 31 -6.71 0.51 7.05
N GLU A 32 -7.39 0.80 8.15
CA GLU A 32 -8.13 -0.19 8.93
C GLU A 32 -9.24 -0.86 8.11
N ASN A 33 -9.96 -0.10 7.27
CA ASN A 33 -10.98 -0.62 6.37
C ASN A 33 -10.39 -1.55 5.30
N ILE A 34 -9.31 -1.12 4.63
CA ILE A 34 -8.62 -1.94 3.62
C ILE A 34 -8.10 -3.23 4.24
N VAL A 35 -7.51 -3.16 5.43
CA VAL A 35 -7.02 -4.35 6.14
C VAL A 35 -8.17 -5.30 6.49
N ALA A 36 -9.33 -4.78 6.90
CA ALA A 36 -10.50 -5.60 7.18
C ALA A 36 -11.01 -6.35 5.92
N GLU A 37 -11.02 -5.69 4.77
CA GLU A 37 -11.36 -6.34 3.49
C GLU A 37 -10.35 -7.43 3.11
N ILE A 38 -9.05 -7.16 3.27
CA ILE A 38 -7.99 -8.14 3.03
C ILE A 38 -8.14 -9.33 3.98
N ALA A 39 -8.43 -9.09 5.27
CA ALA A 39 -8.64 -10.14 6.26
C ALA A 39 -9.81 -11.06 5.86
N ALA A 40 -10.93 -10.48 5.44
CA ALA A 40 -12.09 -11.24 4.99
C ALA A 40 -11.78 -12.14 3.78
N VAL A 41 -10.96 -11.68 2.83
CA VAL A 41 -10.52 -12.51 1.70
C VAL A 41 -9.53 -13.59 2.13
N HIS A 42 -8.62 -13.26 3.06
CA HIS A 42 -7.66 -14.22 3.61
C HIS A 42 -8.36 -15.35 4.39
N GLU A 43 -9.43 -15.06 5.13
CA GLU A 43 -10.25 -16.05 5.84
C GLU A 43 -10.89 -17.09 4.90
N LEU A 44 -11.05 -16.76 3.62
CA LEU A 44 -11.49 -17.73 2.59
C LEU A 44 -10.38 -18.69 2.15
N GLY A 45 -9.17 -18.59 2.72
CA GLY A 45 -8.00 -19.40 2.38
C GLY A 45 -7.23 -18.91 1.15
N VAL A 46 -7.46 -17.66 0.72
CA VAL A 46 -6.74 -17.06 -0.42
C VAL A 46 -5.42 -16.46 0.07
N GLU A 47 -4.34 -16.76 -0.64
CA GLU A 47 -3.05 -16.13 -0.41
C GLU A 47 -2.96 -14.78 -1.11
N ILE A 48 -2.57 -13.74 -0.39
CA ILE A 48 -2.63 -12.35 -0.88
C ILE A 48 -1.24 -11.72 -0.83
N GLY A 49 -0.74 -11.28 -1.98
CA GLY A 49 0.34 -10.30 -2.06
C GLY A 49 -0.23 -8.91 -2.27
N VAL A 50 0.39 -7.87 -1.69
CA VAL A 50 -0.05 -6.48 -1.88
C VAL A 50 1.08 -5.64 -2.48
N VAL A 51 0.76 -4.88 -3.53
CA VAL A 51 1.63 -3.85 -4.11
C VAL A 51 0.94 -2.51 -3.95
N ILE A 52 1.63 -1.52 -3.38
CA ILE A 52 1.06 -0.20 -3.14
C ILE A 52 1.91 0.91 -3.76
N GLY A 53 1.26 1.86 -4.43
CA GLY A 53 1.89 3.07 -4.94
C GLY A 53 2.20 4.08 -3.83
N GLY A 54 2.98 5.13 -4.13
CA GLY A 54 3.41 6.16 -3.16
C GLY A 54 2.82 7.56 -3.41
N GLY A 55 1.85 7.69 -4.33
CA GLY A 55 1.33 8.97 -4.81
C GLY A 55 0.68 9.87 -3.75
N ASN A 56 0.25 9.29 -2.63
CA ASN A 56 -0.24 9.99 -1.45
C ASN A 56 0.85 10.71 -0.64
N ILE A 57 2.10 10.29 -0.75
CA ILE A 57 3.26 10.87 -0.05
C ILE A 57 4.18 11.61 -1.03
N PHE A 58 4.26 11.12 -2.27
CA PHE A 58 5.13 11.68 -3.30
C PHE A 58 4.45 11.66 -4.67
N ARG A 59 4.13 12.84 -5.20
CA ARG A 59 3.68 13.01 -6.59
C ARG A 59 4.82 13.56 -7.43
N GLY A 60 5.46 12.71 -8.23
CA GLY A 60 6.63 13.06 -9.04
C GLY A 60 6.45 14.28 -9.98
N VAL A 61 5.20 14.62 -10.30
CA VAL A 61 4.87 15.79 -11.14
C VAL A 61 5.24 17.12 -10.47
N ALA A 62 5.24 17.19 -9.13
CA ALA A 62 5.55 18.43 -8.40
C ALA A 62 7.03 18.83 -8.47
N LEU A 63 7.95 17.87 -8.69
CA LEU A 63 9.40 18.10 -8.68
C LEU A 63 10.04 18.17 -10.06
N GLY A 64 9.39 17.65 -11.11
CA GLY A 64 9.77 17.97 -12.49
C GLY A 64 9.70 19.48 -12.78
N ALA A 65 8.89 20.22 -12.02
CA ALA A 65 8.82 21.68 -12.05
C ALA A 65 9.90 22.38 -11.20
N GLY A 66 10.60 21.66 -10.30
CA GLY A 66 11.53 22.21 -9.31
C GLY A 66 13.02 21.92 -9.55
N GLY A 67 13.37 21.24 -10.65
CA GLY A 67 14.77 20.99 -11.03
C GLY A 67 15.43 19.75 -10.40
N ALA A 68 14.66 18.85 -9.79
CA ALA A 68 15.20 17.56 -9.33
C ALA A 68 15.45 16.61 -10.52
N ASP A 69 16.56 15.87 -10.49
CA ASP A 69 16.80 14.82 -11.48
C ASP A 69 15.76 13.70 -11.37
N ARG A 70 15.37 13.13 -12.51
CA ARG A 70 14.32 12.12 -12.60
C ARG A 70 14.62 10.90 -11.74
N ALA A 71 15.88 10.47 -11.67
CA ALA A 71 16.25 9.32 -10.85
C ALA A 71 16.02 9.58 -9.36
N THR A 72 16.33 10.78 -8.87
CA THR A 72 16.05 11.17 -7.48
C THR A 72 14.55 11.15 -7.20
N ALA A 73 13.72 11.66 -8.11
CA ALA A 73 12.28 11.62 -7.97
C ALA A 73 11.74 10.18 -7.92
N ASP A 74 12.27 9.28 -8.75
CA ASP A 74 11.88 7.86 -8.72
C ASP A 74 12.27 7.19 -7.39
N TYR A 75 13.46 7.49 -6.84
CA TYR A 75 13.86 7.01 -5.51
C TYR A 75 12.93 7.52 -4.40
N MET A 76 12.54 8.79 -4.43
CA MET A 76 11.58 9.34 -3.47
C MET A 76 10.22 8.64 -3.59
N GLY A 77 9.78 8.34 -4.81
CA GLY A 77 8.57 7.54 -5.06
C GLY A 77 8.66 6.12 -4.49
N MET A 78 9.82 5.45 -4.61
CA MET A 78 10.05 4.13 -4.02
C MET A 78 10.13 4.16 -2.49
N LEU A 79 10.65 5.24 -1.89
CA LEU A 79 10.58 5.43 -0.44
C LEU A 79 9.14 5.62 0.03
N ALA A 80 8.34 6.40 -0.72
CA ALA A 80 6.91 6.59 -0.43
C ALA A 80 6.12 5.28 -0.48
N THR A 81 6.40 4.38 -1.42
CA THR A 81 5.76 3.05 -1.45
C THR A 81 6.19 2.21 -0.24
N GLY A 82 7.46 2.29 0.18
CA GLY A 82 7.95 1.66 1.40
C GLY A 82 7.24 2.14 2.67
N MET A 83 7.01 3.45 2.81
CA MET A 83 6.25 4.02 3.93
C MET A 83 4.82 3.48 3.98
N ASN A 84 4.13 3.42 2.85
CA ASN A 84 2.78 2.84 2.77
C ASN A 84 2.75 1.34 3.09
N ALA A 85 3.76 0.60 2.63
CA ALA A 85 3.88 -0.82 2.92
C ALA A 85 4.05 -1.09 4.43
N LEU A 86 4.84 -0.25 5.12
CA LEU A 86 4.99 -0.32 6.58
C LEU A 86 3.68 -0.01 7.31
N ALA A 87 2.95 1.03 6.88
CA ALA A 87 1.67 1.37 7.48
C ALA A 87 0.61 0.26 7.31
N LEU A 88 0.53 -0.35 6.12
CA LEU A 88 -0.34 -1.50 5.89
C LEU A 88 0.10 -2.72 6.71
N ALA A 89 1.39 -3.03 6.77
CA ALA A 89 1.90 -4.16 7.53
C ALA A 89 1.60 -4.02 9.03
N ASP A 90 1.75 -2.80 9.58
CA ASP A 90 1.36 -2.50 10.96
C ASP A 90 -0.15 -2.69 11.19
N GLY A 91 -1.00 -2.12 10.32
CA GLY A 91 -2.45 -2.29 10.40
C GLY A 91 -2.89 -3.77 10.30
N MET A 92 -2.25 -4.54 9.43
CA MET A 92 -2.43 -6.00 9.34
C MET A 92 -2.02 -6.71 10.63
N GLY A 93 -0.89 -6.34 11.22
CA GLY A 93 -0.41 -6.87 12.50
C GLY A 93 -1.39 -6.59 13.65
N GLN A 94 -1.95 -5.38 13.72
CA GLN A 94 -2.98 -5.03 14.71
C GLN A 94 -4.27 -5.86 14.56
N LYS A 95 -4.57 -6.36 13.36
CA LYS A 95 -5.69 -7.28 13.08
C LYS A 95 -5.32 -8.76 13.21
N GLY A 96 -4.10 -9.07 13.68
CA GLY A 96 -3.64 -10.45 13.88
C GLY A 96 -3.22 -11.17 12.60
N LEU A 97 -3.10 -10.46 11.47
CA LEU A 97 -2.59 -11.03 10.24
C LEU A 97 -1.05 -11.07 10.28
N ASN A 98 -0.47 -12.19 9.87
CA ASN A 98 0.98 -12.32 9.73
C ASN A 98 1.44 -11.72 8.39
N ALA A 99 1.53 -10.40 8.34
CA ALA A 99 2.02 -9.66 7.18
C ALA A 99 3.52 -9.37 7.29
N ARG A 100 4.22 -9.40 6.15
CA ARG A 100 5.63 -9.01 6.04
C ARG A 100 5.77 -7.87 5.03
N GLY A 101 6.24 -6.72 5.49
CA GLY A 101 6.61 -5.61 4.62
C GLY A 101 7.93 -5.91 3.91
N HIS A 102 7.97 -5.71 2.59
CA HIS A 102 9.19 -5.83 1.78
C HIS A 102 9.57 -4.46 1.22
N SER A 103 10.83 -4.07 1.39
CA SER A 103 11.37 -2.83 0.83
C SER A 103 11.62 -2.98 -0.68
N PRO A 104 11.24 -1.99 -1.50
CA PRO A 104 11.62 -1.94 -2.92
C PRO A 104 13.07 -1.46 -3.12
N ILE A 105 13.69 -0.89 -2.08
CA ILE A 105 15.07 -0.38 -2.11
C ILE A 105 15.99 -1.43 -1.50
N ARG A 106 17.11 -1.68 -2.19
CA ARG A 106 18.13 -2.66 -1.85
C ARG A 106 19.26 -2.04 -1.05
#